data_AF-A0A497BEL5-F1
#
_entry.id   AF-A0A497BEL5-F1
#
_cell.length_a   1.000
_cell.length_b   1.000
_cell.length_c   1.000
_cell.angle_alpha   90.00
_cell.angle_beta   90.00
_cell.angle_gamma   90.00
#
_symmetry.space_group_name_H-M   'P 1'
#
loop_
_entity.id
_entity.type
_entity.pdbx_description
1 polymer ?
#
loop_
_entity_poly.entity_id
_entity_poly.type
_entity_poly.pdbx_seq_one_letter_code
_entity_poly.pdbx_strand_id
1 'polypeptide(L)'
;MLTQEKLKELLAYDSETGLFKWCVRVGKRIHVGSIAGHLDEISGYIRITVQGKIYQAHRLAWLYVHGYFPETDVGHINKVRHDNRIENLREASRQCINIRRKSD
;
A
#
# COMPACT_ATOMS: atom_id res chain seq x y z
N MET A 1 -16.20 -3.87 -5.37
CA MET A 1 -14.83 -3.38 -5.67
C MET A 1 -14.54 -2.29 -4.65
N LEU A 2 -13.32 -2.23 -4.09
CA LEU A 2 -13.01 -1.20 -3.07
C LEU A 2 -12.79 0.14 -3.78
N THR A 3 -13.50 1.19 -3.38
CA THR A 3 -13.33 2.55 -3.93
C THR A 3 -12.43 3.38 -3.02
N GLN A 4 -11.86 4.46 -3.54
CA GLN A 4 -11.04 5.39 -2.75
C GLN A 4 -11.81 5.98 -1.57
N GLU A 5 -13.07 6.37 -1.78
CA GLU A 5 -13.93 6.93 -0.72
C GLU A 5 -14.14 5.91 0.39
N LYS A 6 -14.47 4.67 0.04
CA LYS A 6 -14.66 3.60 1.03
C LYS A 6 -13.36 3.28 1.76
N LEU A 7 -12.22 3.36 1.07
CA LEU A 7 -10.92 3.19 1.70
C LEU A 7 -10.67 4.31 2.73
N LYS A 8 -10.91 5.57 2.38
CA LYS A 8 -10.75 6.74 3.26
C LYS A 8 -11.67 6.72 4.47
N GLU A 9 -12.89 6.20 4.32
CA GLU A 9 -13.81 5.99 5.45
C GLU A 9 -13.28 4.95 6.44
N LEU A 10 -12.65 3.88 5.96
CA LEU A 10 -12.23 2.74 6.78
C LEU A 10 -10.82 2.92 7.35
N LEU A 11 -9.92 3.49 6.58
CA LEU A 11 -8.49 3.52 6.82
C LEU A 11 -7.93 4.93 6.59
N ALA A 12 -7.13 5.41 7.54
CA ALA A 12 -6.29 6.59 7.35
C ALA A 12 -4.91 6.13 6.90
N TYR A 13 -4.45 6.64 5.76
CA TYR A 13 -3.10 6.46 5.28
C TYR A 13 -2.26 7.68 5.66
N ASP A 14 -1.06 7.43 6.18
CA ASP A 14 -0.07 8.47 6.44
C ASP A 14 1.05 8.35 5.42
N SER A 15 1.22 9.38 4.59
CA SER A 15 2.22 9.42 3.51
C SER A 15 3.65 9.50 4.02
N GLU A 16 3.88 10.08 5.21
CA GLU A 16 5.22 10.24 5.77
C GLU A 16 5.73 8.94 6.38
N THR A 17 4.84 8.14 6.97
CA THR A 17 5.20 6.87 7.61
C THR A 17 4.94 5.66 6.70
N GLY A 18 4.05 5.78 5.73
CA GLY A 18 3.60 4.68 4.88
C GLY A 18 2.67 3.70 5.62
N LEU A 19 2.16 4.09 6.80
CA LEU A 19 1.32 3.24 7.63
C LEU A 19 -0.17 3.50 7.40
N PHE A 20 -0.95 2.44 7.53
CA PHE A 20 -2.40 2.53 7.56
C PHE A 20 -2.89 2.40 9.00
N LYS A 21 -3.91 3.17 9.37
CA LYS A 21 -4.59 3.11 10.67
C LYS A 21 -6.09 2.91 10.46
N TRP A 22 -6.73 2.11 11.29
CA TRP A 22 -8.18 1.91 11.23
C TRP A 22 -8.94 3.15 11.74
N CYS A 23 -9.75 3.77 10.91
CA CYS A 23 -10.65 4.87 11.34
C CYS A 23 -11.90 4.34 12.01
N VAL A 24 -12.30 3.11 11.68
CA VAL A 24 -13.51 2.47 12.21
C VAL A 24 -13.19 1.14 12.87
N ARG A 25 -14.07 0.72 13.77
CA ARG A 25 -13.98 -0.59 14.40
C ARG A 25 -14.45 -1.67 13.41
N VAL A 26 -13.51 -2.42 12.84
CA VAL A 26 -13.81 -3.50 11.88
C VAL A 26 -13.90 -4.89 12.51
N GLY A 27 -13.53 -5.04 13.77
CA GLY A 27 -13.58 -6.32 14.46
C GLY A 27 -13.54 -6.18 15.97
N LYS A 28 -13.81 -7.27 16.69
CA LYS A 28 -13.77 -7.28 18.16
C LYS A 28 -12.40 -6.87 18.71
N ARG A 29 -11.31 -7.33 18.07
CA ARG A 29 -9.91 -7.10 18.46
C ARG A 29 -9.25 -5.88 17.82
N ILE A 30 -9.88 -5.26 16.82
CA ILE A 30 -9.29 -4.12 16.10
C ILE A 30 -9.96 -2.85 16.60
N HIS A 31 -9.16 -1.96 17.18
CA HIS A 31 -9.62 -0.69 17.70
C HIS A 31 -9.39 0.43 16.68
N VAL A 32 -10.15 1.52 16.82
CA VAL A 32 -9.89 2.75 16.08
C VAL A 32 -8.49 3.26 16.44
N GLY A 33 -7.72 3.66 15.43
CA GLY A 33 -6.33 4.10 15.53
C GLY A 33 -5.29 2.98 15.48
N SER A 34 -5.70 1.70 15.55
CA SER A 34 -4.76 0.58 15.42
C SER A 34 -4.13 0.51 14.02
N ILE A 35 -2.86 0.13 13.95
CA ILE A 35 -2.16 -0.09 12.67
C ILE A 35 -2.88 -1.20 11.90
N ALA A 36 -3.18 -0.94 10.64
CA ALA A 36 -3.86 -1.85 9.76
C ALA A 36 -2.86 -2.69 8.97
N GLY A 37 -3.07 -4.01 9.04
CA GLY A 37 -2.28 -4.99 8.31
C GLY A 37 -1.26 -5.72 9.18
N HIS A 38 -0.61 -6.68 8.55
CA HIS A 38 0.48 -7.45 9.13
C HIS A 38 1.56 -7.65 8.06
N LEU A 39 2.81 -7.73 8.51
CA LEU A 39 3.90 -8.15 7.65
C LEU A 39 3.74 -9.63 7.33
N ASP A 40 3.68 -9.96 6.04
CA ASP A 40 3.81 -11.33 5.59
C ASP A 40 5.30 -11.67 5.50
N GLU A 41 5.81 -12.51 6.39
CA GLU A 41 7.23 -12.87 6.47
C GLU A 41 7.74 -13.59 5.22
N ILE A 42 6.84 -14.29 4.50
CA ILE A 42 7.22 -15.05 3.29
C ILE A 42 7.47 -14.11 2.12
N SER A 43 6.55 -13.16 1.90
CA SER A 43 6.65 -12.23 0.75
C SER A 43 7.35 -10.91 1.09
N GLY A 44 7.44 -10.56 2.38
CA GLY A 44 7.96 -9.29 2.87
C GLY A 44 7.01 -8.09 2.69
N TYR A 45 5.78 -8.32 2.24
CA TYR A 45 4.78 -7.27 2.01
C TYR A 45 3.84 -7.12 3.20
N ILE A 46 3.37 -5.90 3.45
CA ILE A 46 2.29 -5.66 4.40
C ILE A 46 0.95 -5.98 3.71
N ARG A 47 0.16 -6.85 4.34
CA ARG A 47 -1.17 -7.26 3.86
C ARG A 47 -2.25 -6.72 4.79
N ILE A 48 -3.30 -6.15 4.21
CA ILE A 48 -4.44 -5.57 4.91
C ILE A 48 -5.71 -6.27 4.43
N THR A 49 -6.47 -6.83 5.36
CA THR A 49 -7.78 -7.43 5.05
C THR A 49 -8.87 -6.37 5.20
N VAL A 50 -9.51 -6.00 4.11
CA VAL A 50 -10.61 -5.02 4.07
C VAL A 50 -11.85 -5.71 3.52
N GLN A 51 -12.95 -5.69 4.30
CA GLN A 51 -14.22 -6.33 3.94
C GLN A 51 -14.08 -7.81 3.50
N GLY A 52 -13.23 -8.57 4.20
CA GLY A 52 -13.01 -10.00 3.90
C GLY A 52 -12.11 -10.28 2.69
N LYS A 53 -11.56 -9.25 2.03
CA LYS A 53 -10.58 -9.40 0.94
C LYS A 53 -9.21 -8.92 1.38
N ILE A 54 -8.17 -9.65 1.01
CA ILE A 54 -6.77 -9.32 1.31
C ILE A 54 -6.24 -8.41 0.22
N TYR A 55 -5.68 -7.27 0.61
CA TYR A 55 -5.01 -6.32 -0.27
C TYR A 55 -3.58 -6.07 0.21
N GLN A 56 -2.69 -5.73 -0.71
CA GLN A 56 -1.32 -5.32 -0.38
C GLN A 56 -1.32 -3.84 -0.01
N ALA A 57 -0.59 -3.46 1.03
CA ALA A 57 -0.57 -2.10 1.57
C ALA A 57 -0.12 -1.07 0.53
N HIS A 58 0.93 -1.35 -0.26
CA HIS A 58 1.38 -0.45 -1.32
C HIS A 58 0.29 -0.19 -2.40
N ARG A 59 -0.55 -1.18 -2.74
CA ARG A 59 -1.66 -0.99 -3.70
C ARG A 59 -2.76 -0.14 -3.09
N LEU A 60 -3.03 -0.32 -1.80
CA LEU A 60 -3.97 0.54 -1.07
C LEU A 60 -3.43 1.97 -0.96
N ALA A 61 -2.12 2.16 -0.79
CA ALA A 61 -1.50 3.48 -0.72
C ALA A 61 -1.65 4.21 -2.05
N TRP A 62 -1.44 3.49 -3.15
CA TRP A 62 -1.68 4.00 -4.49
C TRP A 62 -3.14 4.41 -4.69
N LEU A 63 -4.09 3.53 -4.36
CA LEU A 63 -5.52 3.84 -4.45
C LEU A 63 -5.90 5.04 -3.57
N TYR A 64 -5.32 5.15 -2.38
CA TYR A 64 -5.61 6.23 -1.44
C TYR A 64 -5.21 7.59 -2.01
N VAL A 65 -4.02 7.67 -2.62
CA VAL A 65 -3.46 8.92 -3.15
C VAL A 65 -4.00 9.24 -4.54
N HIS A 66 -3.95 8.28 -5.47
CA HIS A 66 -4.30 8.49 -6.88
C HIS A 66 -5.77 8.27 -7.21
N GLY A 67 -6.52 7.55 -6.37
CA GLY A 67 -7.95 7.31 -6.55
C GLY A 67 -8.31 6.13 -7.47
N TYR A 68 -7.32 5.43 -8.03
CA TYR A 68 -7.52 4.24 -8.84
C TYR A 68 -6.58 3.11 -8.43
N PHE A 69 -6.95 1.86 -8.75
CA PHE A 69 -6.02 0.74 -8.59
C PHE A 69 -5.05 0.71 -9.77
N PRO A 70 -3.74 0.55 -9.52
CA PRO A 70 -2.76 0.46 -10.59
C PRO A 70 -3.08 -0.78 -11.45
N GLU A 71 -3.06 -0.60 -12.78
CA GLU A 71 -3.27 -1.72 -13.73
C GLU A 71 -2.11 -2.72 -13.70
N THR A 72 -0.91 -2.19 -13.39
CA THR A 72 0.32 -2.98 -13.22
C THR A 72 0.69 -3.10 -11.74
N ASP A 73 1.78 -3.83 -11.46
CA ASP A 73 2.31 -3.87 -10.11
C ASP A 73 2.92 -2.51 -9.71
N VAL A 74 2.98 -2.24 -8.41
CA VAL A 74 3.65 -1.05 -7.87
C VAL A 74 4.95 -1.50 -7.24
N GLY A 75 6.06 -1.02 -7.79
CA GLY A 75 7.41 -1.29 -7.31
C GLY A 75 7.81 -0.36 -6.17
N HIS A 76 8.75 -0.82 -5.35
CA HIS A 76 9.37 -0.02 -4.30
C HIS A 76 10.73 0.47 -4.80
N ILE A 77 10.94 1.79 -4.82
CA ILE A 77 12.17 2.44 -5.31
C ILE A 77 13.37 2.03 -4.45
N ASN A 78 13.20 2.05 -3.13
CA ASN A 78 14.22 1.68 -2.15
C ASN A 78 14.41 0.15 -2.00
N LYS A 79 13.64 -0.67 -2.74
CA LYS A 79 13.59 -2.14 -2.65
C LYS A 79 13.16 -2.68 -1.28
N VAL A 80 12.63 -1.83 -0.40
CA VAL A 80 12.13 -2.21 0.93
C VAL A 80 10.63 -2.45 0.85
N ARG A 81 10.23 -3.72 0.85
CA ARG A 81 8.84 -4.17 0.59
C ARG A 81 7.81 -3.79 1.67
N HIS A 82 8.27 -3.41 2.85
CA HIS A 82 7.43 -2.96 3.95
C HIS A 82 7.35 -1.43 4.07
N ASP A 83 8.13 -0.70 3.27
CA ASP A 83 8.11 0.76 3.21
C ASP A 83 7.06 1.21 2.19
N ASN A 84 5.82 1.36 2.64
CA ASN A 84 4.70 1.71 1.77
C ASN A 84 4.48 3.23 1.68
N ARG A 85 5.51 4.05 1.89
CA ARG A 85 5.43 5.51 1.69
C ARG A 85 5.24 5.80 0.21
N ILE A 86 4.32 6.70 -0.12
CA ILE A 86 3.98 6.99 -1.53
C ILE A 86 5.19 7.49 -2.32
N GLU A 87 6.09 8.24 -1.69
CA GLU A 87 7.37 8.68 -2.29
C GLU A 87 8.27 7.52 -2.72
N ASN A 88 8.17 6.37 -2.05
CA ASN A 88 8.93 5.16 -2.32
C ASN A 88 8.22 4.22 -3.30
N LEU A 89 6.98 4.52 -3.68
CA LEU A 89 6.18 3.69 -4.58
C LEU A 89 6.20 4.25 -6.01
N ARG A 90 6.30 3.37 -6.99
CA ARG A 90 6.22 3.71 -8.41
C ARG A 90 5.42 2.66 -9.17
N GLU A 91 4.54 3.10 -10.07
CA GLU A 91 3.92 2.21 -11.05
C GLU A 91 5.01 1.48 -11.85
N ALA A 92 5.08 0.16 -11.69
CA ALA A 92 5.95 -0.68 -12.51
C ALA A 92 5.24 -0.91 -13.85
N SER A 93 5.17 0.13 -14.67
CA SER A 93 4.86 -0.06 -16.08
C SER A 93 5.89 -1.03 -16.65
N ARG A 94 5.43 -2.14 -17.24
CA ARG A 94 6.29 -3.09 -17.96
C ARG A 94 6.97 -2.46 -19.18
N GLN A 95 6.68 -1.21 -19.52
CA GLN A 95 7.34 -0.47 -20.60
C GLN A 95 8.35 0.52 -20.03
N CYS A 96 9.63 0.23 -20.30
CA CYS A 96 10.84 1.06 -20.27
C CYS A 96 11.02 1.95 -19.01
N ILE A 97 12.09 1.84 -18.21
CA ILE A 97 13.47 2.19 -18.55
C ILE A 97 14.39 1.59 -17.49
N ASN A 98 15.09 0.51 -17.85
CA ASN A 98 16.30 0.07 -17.13
C ASN A 98 17.51 0.57 -17.93
N ILE A 99 17.66 1.89 -18.08
CA ILE A 99 18.91 2.45 -18.58
C ILE A 99 19.90 2.43 -17.42
N ARG A 100 20.53 1.27 -17.21
CA ARG A 100 21.76 1.20 -16.43
C ARG A 100 22.84 1.94 -17.22
N ARG A 101 23.00 3.25 -17.01
CA ARG A 101 24.25 3.93 -17.34
C ARG A 101 25.28 3.47 -16.31
N LYS A 102 26.02 2.39 -16.63
CA LYS A 102 27.35 2.22 -16.07
C LYS A 102 28.15 3.46 -16.53
N SER A 103 28.56 4.28 -15.57
CA SER A 103 29.58 5.29 -15.80
C SER A 103 30.93 4.60 -15.58
N ASP A 104 31.86 4.85 -16.52
CA ASP A 104 33.29 4.50 -16.60
C ASP A 104 33.83 3.34 -15.75
#